data_AF-A0A2V7D2T1-F1
#
_entry.id   AF-A0A2V7D2T1-F1
#
_cell.length_a   1.000
_cell.length_b   1.000
_cell.length_c   1.000
_cell.angle_alpha   90.00
_cell.angle_beta   90.00
_cell.angle_gamma   90.00
#
_symmetry.space_group_name_H-M   'P 1'
#
loop_
_entity.id
_entity.type
_entity.pdbx_description
1 polymer ?
#
loop_
_entity_poly.entity_id
_entity_poly.type
_entity_poly.pdbx_seq_one_letter_code
_entity_poly.pdbx_strand_id
1 'polypeptide(L)' 'MVLTDLLMPGMSGWDVLEAVRLRDAHMPIIVITGAPVSDALASQAGVAVLKKPVDITALNTTMQRMLNRRWAV' A
#
# COMPACT_ATOMS: atom_id res chain seq x y z
N MET A 1 1.82 -6.72 -7.04
CA MET A 1 1.46 -6.01 -5.80
C MET A 1 2.74 -5.64 -5.08
N VAL A 2 2.75 -4.53 -4.35
CA VAL A 2 3.88 -4.05 -3.55
C VAL A 2 3.46 -3.91 -2.09
N LEU A 3 4.33 -4.34 -1.18
CA LEU A 3 4.22 -4.10 0.26
C LEU A 3 5.42 -3.26 0.69
N THR A 4 5.21 -2.14 1.37
CA THR A 4 6.30 -1.23 1.74
C THR A 4 6.08 -0.57 3.10
N ASP A 5 7.13 -0.02 3.69
CA ASP A 5 7.03 0.87 4.86
C ASP A 5 6.94 2.32 4.38
N LEU A 6 6.37 3.19 5.22
CA LEU A 6 6.35 4.61 4.93
C LEU A 6 7.69 5.29 5.23
N LEU A 7 8.28 4.98 6.38
CA LEU A 7 9.51 5.62 6.85
C LEU A 7 10.70 4.71 6.57
N MET A 8 11.45 5.00 5.51
CA MET A 8 12.71 4.31 5.20
C MET A 8 13.82 5.35 4.99
N PRO A 9 15.09 5.06 5.35
CA PRO A 9 16.20 5.93 5.03
C PRO A 9 16.37 6.10 3.50
N GLY A 10 16.53 7.34 3.05
CA GLY A 10 16.80 7.67 1.64
C GLY A 10 15.58 7.74 0.73
N MET A 11 14.49 7.02 1.03
CA MET A 11 13.24 7.10 0.29
C MET A 11 12.01 6.81 1.17
N SER A 12 10.89 7.47 0.90
CA SER A 12 9.63 7.21 1.57
C SER A 12 8.82 6.12 0.85
N GLY A 13 7.87 5.50 1.56
CA GLY A 13 6.86 4.64 0.93
C GLY A 13 6.00 5.36 -0.12
N TRP A 14 5.91 6.69 -0.07
CA TRP A 14 5.26 7.48 -1.11
C TRP A 14 6.13 7.60 -2.35
N ASP A 15 7.44 7.70 -2.20
CA ASP A 15 8.38 7.73 -3.33
C ASP A 15 8.34 6.38 -4.06
N VAL A 16 8.21 5.27 -3.30
CA VAL A 16 7.94 3.94 -3.87
C VAL A 16 6.63 3.94 -4.66
N LEU A 17 5.55 4.49 -4.10
CA LEU A 17 4.26 4.57 -4.77
C LEU A 17 4.34 5.33 -6.09
N GLU A 18 5.01 6.49 -6.11
CA GLU A 18 5.20 7.30 -7.30
C GLU A 18 5.99 6.54 -8.37
N ALA A 19 7.14 5.97 -7.99
CA ALA A 19 7.99 5.21 -8.90
C ALA A 19 7.30 3.95 -9.46
N VAL A 20 6.50 3.26 -8.65
CA VAL A 20 5.73 2.09 -9.07
C VAL A 20 4.63 2.49 -10.04
N ARG A 21 3.89 3.58 -9.78
CA ARG A 21 2.81 4.05 -10.65
C ARG A 21 3.28 4.48 -12.03
N LEU A 22 4.51 5.00 -12.15
CA LEU A 22 5.12 5.29 -13.46
C LEU A 22 5.33 4.04 -14.31
N ARG A 23 5.47 2.86 -13.69
CA ARG A 23 5.66 1.58 -14.39
C ARG A 23 4.35 0.83 -14.58
N ASP A 24 3.46 0.88 -13.60
CA ASP A 24 2.15 0.24 -13.61
C ASP A 24 1.17 1.05 -12.74
N ALA A 25 0.33 1.86 -13.40
CA ALA A 25 -0.64 2.73 -12.76
C ALA A 25 -1.69 1.97 -11.91
N HIS A 26 -1.86 0.67 -12.15
CA HIS A 26 -2.83 -0.19 -11.48
C HIS A 26 -2.17 -1.16 -10.50
N MET A 27 -0.88 -1.00 -10.20
CA MET A 27 -0.19 -1.84 -9.23
C MET A 27 -0.79 -1.65 -7.82
N PRO A 28 -1.33 -2.69 -7.17
CA PRO A 28 -1.82 -2.56 -5.81
C PRO A 28 -0.65 -2.37 -4.85
N ILE A 29 -0.78 -1.39 -3.94
CA ILE A 29 0.25 -1.03 -2.96
C ILE A 29 -0.36 -1.08 -1.56
N ILE A 30 0.31 -1.78 -0.65
CA ILE A 30 -0.02 -1.80 0.77
C ILE A 30 1.15 -1.15 1.52
N VAL A 31 0.87 -0.11 2.28
CA VAL A 31 1.84 0.55 3.16
C VAL A 31 1.60 0.04 4.57
N ILE A 32 2.61 -0.59 5.19
CA ILE A 32 2.57 -0.98 6.60
C ILE A 32 3.42 0.01 7.39
N THR A 33 2.82 0.87 8.22
CA THR A 33 3.56 1.90 8.96
C THR A 33 3.09 2.09 10.40
N GLY A 34 3.99 2.53 11.28
CA GLY A 34 3.66 3.01 12.62
C GLY A 34 3.42 4.53 12.67
N ALA A 35 3.74 5.24 11.59
CA ALA A 35 3.62 6.69 11.50
C ALA A 35 2.18 7.12 11.16
N PRO A 36 1.77 8.34 11.55
CA PRO A 36 0.49 8.89 11.10
C PRO A 36 0.50 9.08 9.57
N VAL A 37 -0.63 8.79 8.95
CA VAL A 37 -0.88 8.97 7.51
C VAL A 37 -2.14 9.79 7.35
N SER A 38 -2.14 10.77 6.46
CA SER A 38 -3.35 11.55 6.15
C SER A 38 -4.39 10.69 5.43
N ASP A 39 -5.67 10.90 5.74
CA ASP A 39 -6.79 10.19 5.12
C ASP A 39 -6.81 10.31 3.60
N ALA A 40 -6.39 11.47 3.06
CA ALA A 40 -6.31 11.70 1.62
C ALA A 40 -5.32 10.74 0.92
N LEU A 41 -4.17 10.48 1.54
CA LEU A 41 -3.16 9.53 1.02
C LEU A 41 -3.61 8.08 1.20
N ALA A 42 -4.23 7.75 2.33
CA ALA A 42 -4.73 6.41 2.61
C ALA A 42 -5.93 6.01 1.71
N SER A 43 -6.66 7.00 1.20
CA SER A 43 -7.87 6.79 0.38
C SER A 43 -7.58 6.73 -1.12
N GLN A 44 -6.33 6.81 -1.55
CA GLN A 44 -5.99 6.71 -2.96
C GLN A 44 -6.35 5.34 -3.54
N ALA A 45 -6.88 5.32 -4.77
CA ALA A 45 -7.22 4.07 -5.45
C ALA A 45 -5.99 3.14 -5.58
N GLY A 46 -6.19 1.86 -5.28
CA GLY A 46 -5.13 0.85 -5.30
C GLY A 46 -4.15 0.93 -4.13
N VAL A 47 -4.37 1.83 -3.16
CA VAL A 47 -3.56 1.95 -1.94
C VAL A 47 -4.34 1.42 -0.74
N ALA A 48 -3.67 0.67 0.12
CA ALA A 48 -4.14 0.38 1.46
C ALA A 48 -3.06 0.74 2.47
N VAL A 49 -3.47 1.18 3.65
CA VAL A 49 -2.56 1.45 4.76
C VAL A 49 -2.93 0.54 5.93
N LEU A 50 -1.93 -0.15 6.47
CA LEU A 50 -2.05 -0.98 7.67
C LEU A 50 -1.12 -0.43 8.74
N LYS A 51 -1.60 -0.41 9.98
CA LYS A 51 -0.82 0.10 11.11
C LYS A 51 0.06 -1.00 11.70
N LYS A 52 1.28 -0.63 12.13
CA LYS A 52 2.14 -1.50 12.96
C LYS A 52 1.69 -1.46 14.43
N PRO A 53 1.71 -2.57 15.18
CA PRO A 53 1.98 -3.94 14.71
C PRO A 53 0.84 -4.45 13.81
N VAL A 54 1.19 -5.14 12.72
CA VAL A 54 0.20 -5.63 11.75
C VAL A 54 -0.28 -7.03 12.14
N ASP A 55 -1.59 -7.21 12.17
CA ASP A 55 -2.21 -8.53 12.30
C ASP A 55 -2.13 -9.30 10.97
N ILE A 56 -1.74 -10.57 11.02
CA ILE A 56 -1.52 -11.39 9.82
C ILE A 56 -2.83 -11.68 9.07
N THR A 57 -3.94 -11.79 9.80
CA THR A 57 -5.28 -11.99 9.21
C THR A 57 -5.70 -10.72 8.48
N ALA A 58 -5.55 -9.55 9.11
CA ALA A 58 -5.82 -8.26 8.49
C ALA A 58 -4.97 -8.01 7.24
N LEU A 59 -3.69 -8.38 7.27
CA LEU A 59 -2.82 -8.31 6.10
C LEU A 59 -3.31 -9.22 4.98
N ASN A 60 -3.59 -10.49 5.27
CA ASN A 60 -4.05 -11.46 4.28
C ASN A 60 -5.38 -11.03 3.64
N THR A 61 -6.36 -10.60 4.46
CA THR A 61 -7.64 -10.08 3.96
C THR A 61 -7.44 -8.86 3.05
N THR A 62 -6.52 -7.96 3.41
CA THR A 62 -6.22 -6.77 2.60
C THR A 62 -5.56 -7.14 1.28
N MET A 63 -4.60 -8.07 1.29
CA MET A 63 -3.94 -8.59 0.09
C MET A 63 -4.95 -9.24 -0.85
N GLN A 64 -5.79 -10.15 -0.35
CA GLN A 64 -6.83 -10.81 -1.14
C GLN A 64 -7.80 -9.81 -1.76
N ARG A 65 -8.27 -8.83 -0.97
CA ARG A 65 -9.15 -7.75 -1.47
C ARG A 65 -8.50 -6.95 -2.60
N MET A 66 -7.23 -6.60 -2.46
CA MET A 66 -6.49 -5.79 -3.43
C MET A 66 -6.17 -6.56 -4.71
N LEU A 67 -5.84 -7.84 -4.59
CA LEU A 67 -5.53 -8.71 -5.71
C LEU A 67 -6.79 -9.06 -6.53
N ASN A 68 -7.91 -9.39 -5.87
CA ASN A 68 -9.17 -9.70 -6.54
C ASN A 68 -9.70 -8.53 -7.39
N ARG A 69 -9.45 -7.28 -6.98
CA ARG A 69 -9.85 -6.08 -7.75
C ARG A 69 -9.10 -5.93 -9.08
N ARG A 70 -7.88 -6.50 -9.19
CA ARG A 70 -7.04 -6.38 -10.38
C ARG A 70 -7.32 -7.45 -11.43
N TRP A 71 -7.84 -8.60 -11.02
CA TRP A 71 -8.22 -9.70 -11.94
C TRP A 71 -9.73 -9.76 -12.24
N ALA A 72 -10.50 -8.79 -11.75
CA ALA A 72 -11.92 -8.64 -12.07
C ALA A 72 -12.16 -7.82 -13.36
N VAL A 73 -11.16 -7.76 -14.25
CA VAL A 73 -11.22 -7.08 -15.56
C VAL A 73 -11.13 -8.11 -16.66
#